data_AF-A0A3A0B525-F1
#
_entry.id   AF-A0A3A0B525-F1
#
_cell.length_a   1.000
_cell.length_b   1.000
_cell.length_c   1.000
_cell.angle_alpha   90.00
_cell.angle_beta   90.00
_cell.angle_gamma   90.00
#
_symmetry.space_group_name_H-M   'P 1'
#
loop_
_entity.id
_entity.type
_entity.pdbx_description
1 polymer ?
#
loop_
_entity_poly.entity_id
_entity_poly.type
_entity_poly.pdbx_seq_one_letter_code
_entity_poly.pdbx_strand_id
1 'polypeptide(L)' 'MNDNLRVLQFLLARLERIPADSVVAHRASGVRGALLRALDQLEAGRPVPVPEMRRLIESGYRLLEKAAREKIRSIQKT' A
#
# COMPACT_ATOMS: atom_id res chain seq x y z
N MET A 1 -5.97 -1.68 18.58
CA MET A 1 -6.53 -2.61 17.56
C MET A 1 -7.01 -1.87 16.30
N ASN A 2 -7.70 -0.73 16.43
CA ASN A 2 -8.25 0.04 15.29
C ASN A 2 -7.22 0.78 14.41
N ASP A 3 -6.01 1.01 14.90
CA ASP A 3 -5.02 1.80 14.16
C ASP A 3 -4.53 1.08 12.90
N ASN A 4 -4.30 -0.23 12.97
CA ASN A 4 -3.88 -1.02 11.82
C ASN A 4 -4.95 -1.06 10.71
N LEU A 5 -6.22 -1.16 11.10
CA LEU A 5 -7.36 -1.13 10.17
C LEU A 5 -7.39 0.18 9.37
N ARG A 6 -7.27 1.32 10.07
CA ARG A 6 -7.20 2.65 9.45
C ARG A 6 -5.99 2.79 8.53
N VAL A 7 -4.82 2.29 8.96
CA VAL A 7 -3.60 2.33 8.14
C VAL A 7 -3.75 1.48 6.87
N LEU A 8 -4.32 0.28 6.97
CA LEU A 8 -4.57 -0.59 5.81
C LEU A 8 -5.52 0.07 4.81
N GLN A 9 -6.66 0.60 5.29
CA GLN A 9 -7.62 1.31 4.45
C GLN A 9 -6.99 2.53 3.76
N PHE A 10 -6.20 3.31 4.49
CA PHE A 10 -5.44 4.42 3.93
C PHE A 10 -4.49 3.97 2.82
N LEU A 11 -3.65 2.95 3.09
CA LEU A 11 -2.70 2.44 2.10
C LEU A 11 -3.41 1.90 0.86
N LEU A 12 -4.52 1.16 1.02
CA LEU A 12 -5.32 0.66 -0.10
C LEU A 12 -5.81 1.79 -1.00
N ALA A 13 -6.42 2.82 -0.42
CA ALA A 13 -6.95 3.97 -1.15
C ALA A 13 -5.85 4.76 -1.87
N ARG A 14 -4.62 4.79 -1.32
CA ARG A 14 -3.49 5.51 -1.93
C ARG A 14 -2.80 4.69 -3.02
N LEU A 15 -2.60 3.39 -2.81
CA LEU A 15 -1.96 2.50 -3.78
C LEU A 15 -2.81 2.33 -5.04
N GLU A 16 -4.15 2.35 -4.90
CA GLU A 16 -5.08 2.32 -6.03
C GLU A 16 -4.94 3.52 -6.98
N ARG A 17 -4.42 4.64 -6.48
CA ARG A 17 -4.22 5.87 -7.28
C ARG A 17 -2.87 5.90 -8.00
N ILE A 18 -2.04 4.87 -7.88
CA ILE A 18 -0.79 4.78 -8.64
C ILE A 18 -1.16 4.49 -10.11
N PRO A 19 -0.76 5.35 -11.06
CA PRO A 19 -1.04 5.14 -12.48
C PRO A 19 -0.48 3.81 -13.00
N ALA A 20 -1.16 3.21 -13.98
CA ALA A 20 -0.75 1.92 -14.56
C ALA A 20 0.60 1.99 -15.30
N ASP A 21 1.00 3.17 -15.76
CA ASP A 21 2.27 3.46 -16.41
C ASP A 21 3.41 3.77 -15.42
N SER A 22 3.13 3.85 -14.11
CA SER A 22 4.17 4.02 -13.10
C SER A 22 5.08 2.79 -13.04
N VAL A 23 6.39 3.01 -12.89
CA VAL A 23 7.39 1.94 -12.73
C VAL A 23 7.07 1.02 -11.54
N VAL A 24 6.32 1.50 -10.53
CA VAL A 24 5.95 0.70 -9.35
C VAL A 24 4.56 0.06 -9.43
N ALA A 25 3.79 0.26 -10.50
CA ALA A 25 2.39 -0.17 -10.61
C ALA A 25 2.17 -1.67 -10.38
N HIS A 26 3.04 -2.51 -10.97
CA HIS A 26 2.96 -3.96 -10.80
C HIS A 26 3.16 -4.38 -9.34
N ARG A 27 4.17 -3.80 -8.66
CA ARG A 27 4.43 -4.08 -7.24
C ARG A 27 3.33 -3.53 -6.33
N ALA A 28 2.79 -2.35 -6.65
CA ALA A 28 1.65 -1.77 -5.96
C ALA A 28 0.42 -2.67 -6.01
N SER A 29 0.13 -3.27 -7.16
CA SER A 29 -0.97 -4.23 -7.32
C SER A 29 -0.81 -5.45 -6.41
N GLY A 30 0.41 -6.03 -6.35
CA GLY A 30 0.69 -7.16 -5.47
C GLY A 30 0.54 -6.83 -3.98
N VAL A 31 1.08 -5.69 -3.54
CA VAL A 31 0.95 -5.23 -2.14
C VAL A 31 -0.49 -4.88 -1.80
N ARG A 32 -1.25 -4.25 -2.71
CA ARG A 32 -2.68 -3.97 -2.53
C ARG A 32 -3.47 -5.26 -2.30
N GLY A 33 -3.22 -6.29 -3.11
CA GLY A 33 -3.86 -7.60 -2.93
C GLY A 33 -3.53 -8.24 -1.58
N ALA A 34 -2.30 -8.10 -1.08
CA ALA A 34 -1.92 -8.61 0.23
C ALA A 34 -2.55 -7.82 1.39
N LEU A 35 -2.64 -6.48 1.26
CA LEU A 35 -3.32 -5.62 2.22
C LEU A 35 -4.83 -5.91 2.30
N LEU A 36 -5.49 -6.18 1.17
CA LEU A 36 -6.90 -6.59 1.15
C LEU A 36 -7.11 -7.88 1.94
N ARG A 37 -6.30 -8.91 1.70
CA ARG A 37 -6.40 -10.17 2.47
C ARG A 37 -6.16 -9.97 3.96
N ALA A 38 -5.22 -9.10 4.34
CA ALA A 38 -4.98 -8.78 5.74
C ALA A 38 -6.16 -8.02 6.37
N LEU A 39 -6.80 -7.11 5.64
CA LEU A 39 -8.01 -6.43 6.07
C LEU A 39 -9.16 -7.42 6.27
N ASP A 40 -9.42 -8.29 5.29
CA ASP A 40 -10.46 -9.33 5.38
C ASP A 40 -10.25 -10.27 6.58
N GLN A 41 -9.00 -10.58 6.94
CA GLN A 41 -8.68 -11.35 8.13
C GLN A 41 -9.05 -10.59 9.41
N LEU A 42 -8.63 -9.33 9.53
CA LEU A 42 -8.93 -8.50 10.70
C LEU A 42 -10.43 -8.28 10.88
N GLU A 43 -11.16 -8.01 9.80
CA GLU A 43 -12.62 -7.83 9.83
C GLU A 43 -13.35 -9.12 10.23
N ALA A 44 -12.82 -10.29 9.86
CA ALA A 44 -13.32 -11.59 10.31
C ALA A 44 -12.83 -12.01 11.71
N GLY A 45 -12.18 -11.10 12.46
CA GLY A 45 -11.65 -11.39 13.80
C GLY A 45 -10.44 -12.33 13.82
N ARG A 46 -9.82 -12.61 12.66
CA ARG A 46 -8.60 -13.41 12.56
C ARG A 46 -7.36 -12.53 12.73
N PRO A 47 -6.41 -12.91 13.60
CA PRO A 47 -5.21 -12.11 13.81
C PRO A 47 -4.27 -12.23 12.60
N VAL A 48 -3.71 -11.10 12.19
CA VAL A 48 -2.56 -11.06 11.28
C VAL A 48 -1.28 -10.99 12.13
N PRO A 49 -0.26 -11.84 11.90
CA PRO A 49 0.99 -11.79 12.64
C PRO A 49 1.63 -10.40 12.59
N VAL A 50 2.08 -9.89 13.75
CA VAL A 50 2.69 -8.55 13.85
C VAL A 50 3.84 -8.32 12.86
N PRO A 51 4.79 -9.27 12.65
CA PRO A 51 5.85 -9.09 11.66
C PRO A 51 5.33 -8.97 10.23
N GLU A 52 4.27 -9.70 9.88
CA GLU A 52 3.65 -9.65 8.56
C GLU A 52 2.93 -8.32 8.35
N MET A 53 2.12 -7.91 9.33
CA MET A 53 1.43 -6.61 9.34
C MET A 53 2.43 -5.45 9.14
N ARG A 54 3.54 -5.46 9.89
CA ARG A 54 4.59 -4.45 9.77
C ARG A 54 5.21 -4.44 8.37
N ARG A 55 5.55 -5.61 7.82
CA ARG A 55 6.12 -5.72 6.46
C ARG A 55 5.17 -5.20 5.38
N LEU A 56 3.87 -5.46 5.49
CA LEU A 56 2.86 -4.96 4.56
C LEU A 56 2.75 -3.44 4.61
N ILE A 57 2.68 -2.87 5.81
CA ILE A 57 2.62 -1.41 6.02
C ILE A 57 3.88 -0.74 5.45
N GLU A 58 5.06 -1.24 5.79
CA GLU A 58 6.34 -0.70 5.29
C GLU A 58 6.44 -0.80 3.76
N SER A 59 5.99 -1.92 3.17
CA SER A 59 5.98 -2.09 1.71
C SER A 59 5.05 -1.10 1.02
N GLY A 60 3.84 -0.89 1.57
CA GLY A 60 2.88 0.08 1.04
C GLY A 60 3.43 1.50 1.04
N TYR A 61 3.99 1.96 2.17
CA TYR A 61 4.59 3.28 2.26
C TYR A 61 5.79 3.47 1.32
N ARG A 62 6.67 2.47 1.20
CA ARG A 62 7.81 2.53 0.26
C ARG A 62 7.37 2.67 -1.20
N LEU A 63 6.25 2.06 -1.59
CA LEU A 63 5.71 2.18 -2.93
C LEU A 63 5.10 3.56 -3.17
N LEU A 64 4.36 4.09 -2.20
CA LEU A 64 3.83 5.46 -2.27
C LEU A 64 4.94 6.50 -2.38
N GLU A 65 6.02 6.34 -1.61
CA GLU A 65 7.17 7.23 -1.66
C GLU A 65 7.83 7.21 -3.05
N LYS A 66 8.06 6.02 -3.62
CA LYS A 66 8.62 5.88 -4.97
C LYS A 66 7.73 6.51 -6.04
N ALA A 67 6.42 6.26 -5.99
CA ALA A 67 5.46 6.84 -6.92
C ALA A 67 5.42 8.38 -6.80
N ALA A 68 5.52 8.93 -5.58
CA ALA A 68 5.59 10.37 -5.38
C ALA A 68 6.86 10.99 -6.00
N ARG A 69 8.02 10.34 -5.82
CA ARG A 69 9.28 10.80 -6.44
C ARG A 69 9.23 10.74 -7.97
N GLU A 70 8.63 9.70 -8.53
CA GLU A 70 8.40 9.57 -9.98
C GLU A 70 7.56 10.74 -10.51
N LYS A 71 6.45 11.04 -9.82
CA LYS A 71 5.57 12.16 -10.17
C LYS A 71 6.27 13.52 -10.08
N ILE A 72 7.07 13.75 -9.04
CA ILE A 72 7.85 15.00 -8.93
C ILE A 72 8.84 15.13 -10.09
N ARG A 73 9.52 14.03 -10.43
CA ARG A 73 10.49 14.00 -11.54
C ARG A 73 9.82 14.24 -12.90
N SER A 74 8.61 13.75 -13.13
CA SER A 74 7.90 14.00 -14.39
C SER A 74 7.46 15.47 -14.52
N ILE A 75 7.02 16.08 -13.41
CA ILE A 75 6.63 17.51 -13.38
C ILE A 75 7.82 18.43 -13.66
N GLN A 76 9.01 18.16 -13.06
CA GLN A 76 10.20 19.00 -13.25
C GLN A 76 10.81 18.94 -14.67
N LYS A 77 10.40 17.98 -15.50
CA LYS A 77 10.89 17.81 -16.87
C LYS A 77 10.02 18.51 -17.93
N THR A 78 8.89 19.09 -17.51
CA THR A 78 7.95 19.82 -18.37
C THR A 78 8.15 21.31 -18.15
#